data_AF-A0A7X7U4I9-F1
#
_entry.id   AF-A0A7X7U4I9-F1
#
_cell.length_a   1.000
_cell.length_b   1.000
_cell.length_c   1.000
_cell.angle_alpha   90.00
_cell.angle_beta   90.00
_cell.angle_gamma   90.00
#
_symmetry.space_group_name_H-M   'P 1'
#
loop_
_entity.id
_entity.type
_entity.pdbx_description
1 polymer ?
#
loop_
_entity_poly.entity_id
_entity_poly.type
_entity_poly.pdbx_seq_one_letter_code
_entity_poly.pdbx_strand_id
1 'polypeptide(L)' 'MLPGPASRGQTAATKDRPNILFIMTDDHASHAMSCYGSKVNQTPNLDRIAKEGMRFTNSFCTNSICAPCRAV' A
#
# COMPACT_ATOMS: atom_id res chain seq x y z
N MET A 1 8.39 34.98 17.50
CA MET A 1 7.07 34.42 17.09
C MET A 1 7.07 34.39 15.56
N LEU A 2 7.55 33.29 14.98
CA LEU A 2 7.64 33.15 13.51
C LEU A 2 6.26 32.71 12.98
N PRO A 3 5.75 33.29 11.89
CA PRO A 3 4.51 32.83 11.27
C PRO A 3 4.71 31.40 10.74
N GLY A 4 3.81 30.50 11.15
CA GLY A 4 3.86 29.08 10.78
C GLY A 4 3.69 28.86 9.27
N PRO A 5 4.09 27.69 8.74
CA PRO A 5 3.99 27.40 7.32
C PRO A 5 2.51 27.40 6.90
N ALA A 6 2.22 28.24 5.89
CA ALA A 6 0.90 28.37 5.28
C ALA A 6 0.37 27.00 4.84
N SER A 7 -0.84 26.65 5.28
CA SER A 7 -1.59 25.51 4.77
C SER A 7 -1.84 25.72 3.27
N ARG A 8 -1.24 24.87 2.43
CA ARG A 8 -1.62 24.78 1.02
C ARG A 8 -3.04 24.21 0.96
N GLY A 9 -4.03 25.09 0.93
CA GLY A 9 -5.39 24.74 0.54
C GLY A 9 -5.36 24.23 -0.90
N GLN A 10 -5.51 22.91 -1.07
CA GLN A 10 -5.81 22.33 -2.38
C GLN A 10 -7.30 22.55 -2.63
N THR A 11 -7.61 23.42 -3.59
CA THR A 11 -8.95 23.61 -4.12
C THR A 11 -9.43 22.27 -4.69
N ALA A 12 -10.52 21.75 -4.15
CA ALA A 12 -11.15 20.51 -4.60
C ALA A 12 -11.79 20.72 -5.97
N ALA A 13 -10.99 20.64 -7.04
CA ALA A 13 -11.52 20.33 -8.36
C ALA A 13 -12.20 18.97 -8.27
N THR A 14 -13.44 18.87 -8.75
CA THR A 14 -14.13 17.58 -8.96
C THR A 14 -13.27 16.74 -9.90
N LYS A 15 -12.39 15.93 -9.31
CA LYS A 15 -11.49 15.06 -10.03
C LYS A 15 -12.32 13.87 -10.53
N ASP A 16 -12.86 13.97 -11.74
CA ASP A 16 -13.48 12.83 -12.45
C ASP A 16 -12.50 11.65 -12.63
N ARG A 17 -11.21 11.88 -12.37
CA ARG A 17 -10.16 10.87 -12.36
C ARG A 17 -9.66 10.62 -10.94
N PRO A 18 -9.75 9.39 -10.42
CA PRO A 18 -9.18 9.07 -9.12
C PRO A 18 -7.67 9.25 -9.14
N ASN A 19 -7.09 9.60 -7.99
CA ASN A 19 -5.64 9.54 -7.82
C ASN A 19 -5.28 8.07 -7.50
N ILE A 20 -4.24 7.55 -8.15
CA ILE A 20 -3.77 6.18 -7.92
C ILE A 20 -2.46 6.25 -7.13
N LEU A 21 -2.43 5.59 -5.97
CA LEU A 21 -1.23 5.38 -5.17
C LEU A 21 -0.85 3.90 -5.23
N PHE A 22 0.32 3.59 -5.78
CA PHE A 22 0.87 2.24 -5.84
C PHE A 22 1.98 2.08 -4.80
N ILE A 23 1.80 1.15 -3.86
CA ILE A 23 2.77 0.83 -2.81
C ILE A 23 3.24 -0.60 -3.03
N MET A 24 4.55 -0.78 -3.20
CA MET A 24 5.17 -2.09 -3.39
C MET A 24 6.29 -2.29 -2.37
N THR A 25 6.23 -3.39 -1.63
CA THR A 25 7.25 -3.81 -0.66
C THR A 25 8.12 -4.92 -1.26
N ASP A 26 9.41 -4.90 -0.97
CA ASP A 26 10.35 -5.97 -1.38
C ASP A 26 10.35 -7.12 -0.37
N ASP A 27 10.57 -8.35 -0.86
CA ASP A 27 10.65 -9.59 -0.06
C ASP A 27 9.50 -9.82 0.93
N HIS A 28 8.31 -9.32 0.59
CA HIS A 28 7.16 -9.36 1.49
C HIS A 28 6.28 -10.58 1.22
N ALA A 29 6.51 -11.65 1.96
CA ALA A 29 5.70 -12.85 1.86
C ALA A 29 4.32 -12.70 2.52
N SER A 30 3.31 -13.40 2.02
CA SER A 30 1.95 -13.37 2.55
C SER A 30 1.88 -13.72 4.04
N HIS A 31 2.68 -14.68 4.51
CA HIS A 31 2.73 -15.09 5.91
C HIS A 31 3.31 -14.02 6.86
N ALA A 32 3.90 -12.96 6.34
CA ALA A 32 4.40 -11.84 7.13
C ALA A 32 3.31 -10.76 7.40
N MET A 33 2.12 -10.89 6.81
CA MET A 33 1.01 -9.95 6.99
C MET A 33 -0.09 -10.52 7.90
N SER A 34 -0.54 -9.74 8.89
CA SER A 34 -1.57 -10.22 9.83
C SER A 34 -2.93 -10.44 9.16
N CYS A 35 -3.31 -9.65 8.16
CA CYS A 35 -4.52 -9.90 7.34
C CYS A 35 -4.47 -11.20 6.49
N TYR A 36 -3.31 -11.85 6.39
CA TYR A 36 -3.14 -13.18 5.79
C TYR A 36 -2.87 -14.28 6.83
N GLY A 37 -3.00 -13.97 8.12
CA GLY A 37 -2.83 -14.94 9.21
C GLY A 37 -1.39 -15.08 9.70
N SER A 38 -0.57 -14.01 9.61
CA SER A 38 0.76 -14.02 10.22
C SER A 38 0.70 -14.41 11.70
N LYS A 39 1.66 -15.25 12.12
CA LYS A 39 1.82 -15.68 13.52
C LYS A 39 2.80 -14.82 14.32
N VAL A 40 3.56 -13.96 13.63
CA VAL A 40 4.68 -13.21 14.21
C VAL A 40 4.44 -11.71 14.12
N ASN A 41 3.97 -11.24 12.97
CA ASN A 41 3.90 -9.81 12.68
C ASN A 41 2.48 -9.28 12.86
N GLN A 42 2.38 -8.05 13.35
CA GLN A 42 1.12 -7.29 13.39
C GLN A 42 1.24 -6.10 12.44
N THR A 43 0.33 -6.01 11.48
CA THR A 43 0.32 -4.97 10.44
C THR A 43 -1.00 -4.18 10.45
N PRO A 44 -1.34 -3.46 11.53
CA PRO A 44 -2.67 -2.85 11.71
C PRO A 44 -3.05 -1.85 10.61
N ASN A 45 -2.08 -1.12 10.06
CA ASN A 45 -2.31 -0.18 8.96
C ASN A 45 -2.65 -0.88 7.64
N LEU A 46 -2.00 -2.01 7.36
CA LEU A 46 -2.27 -2.81 6.16
C LEU A 46 -3.57 -3.61 6.32
N ASP A 47 -3.86 -4.08 7.53
CA ASP A 47 -5.10 -4.77 7.85
C ASP A 47 -6.32 -3.85 7.68
N ARG A 48 -6.19 -2.58 8.06
CA ARG A 48 -7.22 -1.56 7.79
C ARG A 48 -7.49 -1.42 6.30
N ILE A 49 -6.45 -1.32 5.47
CA ILE A 49 -6.59 -1.23 4.00
C ILE A 49 -7.23 -2.51 3.44
N ALA A 50 -6.83 -3.69 3.92
CA ALA A 50 -7.40 -4.96 3.49
C ALA A 50 -8.89 -5.11 3.87
N LYS A 51 -9.32 -4.51 4.99
CA LYS A 51 -10.72 -4.51 5.45
C LYS A 51 -11.58 -3.49 4.72
N GLU A 52 -11.04 -2.31 4.42
CA GLU A 52 -11.75 -1.22 3.73
C GLU A 52 -11.78 -1.40 2.20
N GLY A 53 -10.90 -2.24 1.66
CA GLY A 53 -10.78 -2.49 0.23
C GLY A 53 -10.97 -3.95 -0.15
N MET A 54 -10.11 -4.43 -1.04
CA MET A 54 -10.12 -5.80 -1.55
C MET A 54 -8.78 -6.48 -1.25
N ARG A 55 -8.84 -7.73 -0.78
CA ARG A 55 -7.67 -8.57 -0.48
C ARG A 55 -7.61 -9.77 -1.42
N PHE A 56 -6.51 -9.90 -2.16
CA PHE A 56 -6.29 -11.02 -3.08
C PHE A 56 -5.61 -12.19 -2.36
N THR A 57 -6.31 -13.30 -2.16
CA THR A 57 -5.73 -14.49 -1.50
C THR A 57 -4.82 -15.30 -2.41
N ASN A 58 -4.96 -15.15 -3.73
CA ASN A 58 -4.23 -15.90 -4.76
C ASN A 58 -3.50 -14.92 -5.72
N SER A 59 -2.60 -14.11 -5.17
CA SER A 59 -1.71 -13.22 -5.95
C SER A 59 -0.31 -13.81 -6.02
N PHE A 60 0.23 -13.97 -7.22
CA PHE A 60 1.51 -14.65 -7.45
C PHE A 60 2.53 -13.71 -8.09
N CYS A 61 3.79 -13.85 -7.67
CA CYS A 61 4.93 -13.24 -8.32
C CYS A 61 5.40 -14.14 -9.46
N THR A 62 5.46 -13.63 -10.69
CA THR A 62 5.85 -14.40 -11.89
C THR A 62 7.32 -14.80 -11.84
N ASN A 63 8.18 -13.97 -11.25
CA ASN A 63 9.59 -14.26 -11.02
C ASN A 63 10.01 -13.78 -9.64
N SER A 64 10.38 -14.70 -8.75
CA SER A 64 10.76 -14.41 -7.35
C SER A 64 12.16 -13.79 -7.18
N ILE A 65 12.60 -12.96 -8.12
CA ILE A 65 13.84 -12.19 -8.07
C ILE A 65 13.48 -10.70 -8.17
N CYS A 66 14.09 -9.86 -7.33
CA CYS A 66 13.75 -8.45 -7.15
C CYS A 66 13.68 -7.63 -8.46
N ALA A 67 14.70 -7.76 -9.33
CA ALA A 67 14.76 -7.02 -10.59
C ALA A 67 13.73 -7.53 -11.63
N PRO A 68 13.66 -8.82 -11.99
CA PRO A 68 12.70 -9.28 -13.00
C PRO A 68 11.25 -9.26 -12.50
N CYS A 69 10.98 -9.28 -11.20
CA CYS A 69 9.63 -9.03 -10.67
C CYS A 69 9.13 -7.61 -11.00
N ARG A 70 10.04 -6.64 -11.17
CA ARG A 70 9.73 -5.21 -11.32
C ARG A 70 9.93 -4.68 -12.73
N ALA A 71 10.84 -5.28 -13.49
CA ALA A 71 11.48 -4.61 -14.63
C ALA A 71 11.30 -5.30 -15.98
N VAL A 72 10.73 -6.51 -16.05
CA VAL A 72 10.60 -7.24 -17.33
C VAL A 72 9.23 -7.85 -17.53
#